data_AF-A0A6J2H8K6-F1
#
_entry.id   AF-A0A6J2H8K6-F1
#
_cell.length_a   1.000
_cell.length_b   1.000
_cell.length_c   1.000
_cell.angle_alpha   90.00
_cell.angle_beta   90.00
_cell.angle_gamma   90.00
#
_symmetry.space_group_name_H-M   'P 1'
#
loop_
_entity.id
_entity.type
_entity.pdbx_description
1 polymer ?
#
loop_
_entity_poly.entity_id
_entity_poly.type
_entity_poly.pdbx_seq_one_letter_code
_entity_poly.pdbx_strand_id
1 'polypeptide(L)'
;MGTLSCCLLLTLALLIPHQVAARKCDLQGLWRSELASNTTLLALNTAGTFSGFYHTAVTATNKQSLGSQLPGAQQHPGAKRHPTFGFSVHWQFSVGNRMNLAIKLC
;
A
#
# COMPACT_ATOMS: atom_id res chain seq x y z
N MET A 1 -27.16 -43.53 1.72
CA MET A 1 -27.10 -42.48 0.67
C MET A 1 -26.46 -41.19 1.21
N GLY A 2 -25.32 -41.25 1.92
CA GLY A 2 -24.74 -40.07 2.59
C GLY A 2 -23.26 -39.82 2.29
N THR A 3 -22.50 -40.87 1.95
CA THR A 3 -21.07 -40.78 1.66
C THR A 3 -20.76 -40.13 0.32
N LEU A 4 -21.49 -40.51 -0.73
CA LEU A 4 -21.33 -39.92 -2.07
C LEU A 4 -21.65 -38.42 -2.09
N SER A 5 -22.71 -38.00 -1.38
CA SER A 5 -23.10 -36.59 -1.26
C SER A 5 -22.05 -35.76 -0.51
N CYS A 6 -21.44 -36.32 0.55
CA CYS A 6 -20.37 -35.67 1.27
C CYS A 6 -19.11 -35.53 0.41
N CYS A 7 -18.72 -36.59 -0.31
CA CYS A 7 -17.57 -36.56 -1.21
C CYS A 7 -17.74 -35.53 -2.34
N LEU A 8 -18.94 -35.44 -2.92
CA LEU A 8 -19.27 -34.44 -3.95
C LEU A 8 -19.11 -33.00 -3.45
N LEU A 9 -19.55 -32.71 -2.22
CA LEU A 9 -19.40 -31.39 -1.61
C LEU A 9 -17.93 -31.03 -1.34
N LEU A 10 -17.12 -31.99 -0.86
CA LEU A 10 -15.68 -31.76 -0.67
C LEU A 10 -14.96 -31.48 -2.00
N THR A 11 -15.28 -32.24 -3.06
CA THR A 11 -14.68 -32.02 -4.38
C THR A 11 -15.06 -30.67 -4.98
N LEU A 12 -16.30 -30.22 -4.78
CA LEU A 12 -16.78 -28.93 -5.29
C LEU A 12 -16.12 -27.74 -4.55
N ALA A 13 -15.85 -27.87 -3.25
CA ALA A 13 -15.12 -26.86 -2.48
C ALA A 13 -13.64 -26.74 -2.88
N LEU A 14 -13.00 -27.85 -3.25
CA LEU A 14 -11.62 -27.88 -3.77
C LEU A 14 -11.49 -27.37 -5.21
N LEU A 15 -12.58 -27.44 -5.99
CA LEU A 15 -12.65 -26.96 -7.37
C LEU A 15 -12.93 -25.45 -7.46
N ILE A 16 -13.15 -24.75 -6.34
CA ILE A 16 -13.21 -23.29 -6.37
C ILE A 16 -11.81 -22.82 -6.78
N PRO A 17 -11.60 -22.28 -7.99
CA PRO A 17 -10.32 -21.71 -8.32
C PRO A 17 -10.14 -20.54 -7.34
N HIS A 18 -9.22 -20.70 -6.39
CA HIS A 18 -8.67 -19.58 -5.64
C HIS A 18 -7.88 -18.75 -6.64
N GLN A 19 -8.61 -18.02 -7.49
CA GLN A 19 -8.07 -16.92 -8.25
C GLN A 19 -7.83 -15.84 -7.21
N VAL A 20 -6.76 -16.01 -6.43
CA VAL A 20 -6.00 -14.86 -5.96
C VAL A 20 -5.49 -14.25 -7.25
N ALA A 21 -6.35 -13.46 -7.91
CA ALA A 21 -5.92 -12.54 -8.92
C ALA A 21 -4.78 -11.79 -8.24
N ALA A 22 -3.54 -12.05 -8.66
CA ALA A 22 -2.39 -11.29 -8.23
C ALA A 22 -2.75 -9.87 -8.65
N ARG A 23 -3.32 -9.09 -7.72
CA ARG A 23 -3.75 -7.74 -7.99
C ARG A 23 -2.45 -7.05 -8.37
N LYS A 24 -2.34 -6.70 -9.65
CA LYS A 24 -1.32 -5.76 -10.12
C LYS A 24 -1.25 -4.67 -9.07
N CYS A 25 -0.07 -4.45 -8.50
CA CYS A 25 0.04 -3.68 -7.28
C CYS A 25 -0.63 -2.31 -7.43
N ASP A 26 -1.77 -2.15 -6.77
CA ASP A 26 -2.56 -0.94 -6.79
C ASP A 26 -2.24 -0.14 -5.54
N LEU A 27 -1.39 0.87 -5.72
CA LEU A 27 -0.97 1.73 -4.62
C LEU A 27 -2.01 2.81 -4.31
N GLN A 28 -2.93 3.09 -5.23
CA GLN A 28 -3.85 4.21 -5.08
C GLN A 28 -4.83 3.94 -3.92
N GLY A 29 -5.06 4.96 -3.09
CA GLY A 29 -6.08 4.91 -2.05
C GLY A 29 -5.57 5.31 -0.67
N LEU A 30 -6.38 4.97 0.34
CA LEU A 30 -6.11 5.28 1.74
C LEU A 30 -5.43 4.09 2.41
N TRP A 31 -4.32 4.39 3.06
CA TRP A 31 -3.51 3.46 3.83
C TRP A 31 -3.47 3.90 5.28
N ARG A 32 -3.47 2.94 6.19
CA ARG A 32 -3.27 3.18 7.62
C ARG A 32 -2.08 2.38 8.10
N SER A 33 -1.19 3.01 8.85
CA SER A 33 -0.08 2.32 9.51
C SER A 33 -0.51 1.74 10.86
N GLU A 34 0.30 0.86 11.43
CA GLU A 34 0.10 0.31 12.78
C GLU A 34 0.12 1.38 13.87
N LEU A 35 0.86 2.46 13.65
CA LEU A 35 0.87 3.65 14.51
C LEU A 35 -0.35 4.56 14.29
N ALA A 36 -1.35 4.12 13.53
CA ALA A 36 -2.55 4.85 13.17
C ALA A 36 -2.34 6.13 12.33
N SER A 37 -1.16 6.31 11.72
CA SER A 37 -0.96 7.35 10.71
C SER A 37 -1.73 7.02 9.44
N ASN A 38 -2.31 8.03 8.80
CA ASN A 38 -3.08 7.88 7.57
C ASN A 38 -2.27 8.40 6.37
N THR A 39 -2.24 7.64 5.29
CA THR A 39 -1.55 8.00 4.05
C THR A 39 -2.52 7.87 2.89
N THR A 40 -2.68 8.93 2.11
CA THR A 40 -3.44 8.88 0.86
C THR A 40 -2.46 8.91 -0.30
N LEU A 41 -2.46 7.86 -1.12
CA LEU A 41 -1.67 7.77 -2.35
C LEU A 41 -2.57 8.04 -3.56
N LEU A 42 -2.14 8.96 -4.42
CA LEU A 42 -2.81 9.27 -5.68
C LEU A 42 -2.41 8.26 -6.75
N ALA A 43 -3.13 8.31 -7.88
CA ALA A 43 -2.87 7.44 -9.02
C ALA A 43 -1.42 7.58 -9.49
N LEU A 44 -0.82 6.44 -9.85
CA LEU A 44 0.50 6.39 -10.47
C LEU A 44 0.41 6.82 -11.93
N ASN A 45 1.42 7.52 -12.41
CA ASN A 45 1.58 7.78 -13.83
C ASN A 45 2.26 6.61 -14.56
N THR A 46 2.41 6.75 -15.88
CA THR A 46 3.04 5.74 -16.75
C THR A 46 4.51 5.48 -16.44
N ALA A 47 5.20 6.43 -15.78
CA ALA A 47 6.58 6.27 -15.31
C ALA A 47 6.67 5.58 -13.94
N GLY A 48 5.54 5.24 -13.31
CA GLY A 48 5.49 4.65 -11.98
C GLY A 48 5.70 5.65 -10.84
N THR A 49 5.68 6.96 -11.12
CA THR A 49 5.75 7.98 -10.06
C THR A 49 4.36 8.37 -9.57
N PHE A 50 4.29 8.76 -8.30
CA PHE A 50 3.05 9.14 -7.63
C PHE A 50 3.30 10.27 -6.62
N SER A 51 2.20 10.87 -6.18
CA SER A 51 2.18 11.81 -5.07
C SER A 51 1.09 11.42 -4.07
N GLY A 52 1.07 12.08 -2.92
CA GLY A 52 0.11 11.81 -1.88
C GLY A 52 0.24 12.73 -0.68
N PHE A 53 -0.50 12.39 0.37
CA PHE A 53 -0.49 13.09 1.65
C PHE A 53 -0.29 12.11 2.80
N TYR A 54 0.60 12.47 3.72
CA TYR A 54 0.88 11.74 4.94
C TYR A 54 0.37 12.54 6.12
N HIS A 55 -0.52 11.95 6.91
CA HIS A 55 -0.99 12.50 8.17
C HIS A 55 -0.45 11.64 9.31
N THR A 56 0.53 12.17 10.03
CA THR A 56 1.15 11.44 11.13
C THR A 56 0.27 11.47 12.37
N ALA A 57 0.09 10.32 13.01
CA ALA A 57 -0.54 10.21 14.33
C ALA A 57 0.46 10.48 15.46
N VAL A 58 1.76 10.41 15.18
CA VAL A 58 2.84 10.60 16.16
C VAL A 58 3.83 11.66 15.66
N THR A 59 4.25 12.57 16.54
CA THR A 59 5.23 13.62 16.21
C THR A 59 6.21 13.77 17.37
N ALA A 60 7.50 13.92 17.04
CA ALA A 60 8.54 14.26 18.02
C ALA A 60 8.56 15.77 18.37
N THR A 61 7.66 16.55 17.76
CA THR A 61 7.55 18.00 17.96
C THR A 61 6.17 18.33 18.54
N ASN A 62 6.09 19.38 19.37
CA ASN A 62 4.82 19.88 19.90
C ASN A 62 3.97 20.65 18.86
N LYS A 63 4.30 20.53 17.58
CA LYS A 63 3.57 21.19 16.50
C LYS A 63 2.43 20.30 16.03
N GLN A 64 1.34 20.94 15.62
CA GLN A 64 0.16 20.25 15.10
C GLN A 64 0.52 19.41 13.86
N SER A 65 0.01 18.18 13.81
CA SER A 65 0.14 17.31 12.64
C SER A 65 -0.65 17.91 11.47
N LEU A 66 0.08 18.46 10.50
CA LEU A 66 -0.49 18.88 9.22
C LEU A 66 -0.21 17.81 8.16
N GLY A 67 -1.18 17.64 7.24
CA GLY A 67 -1.01 16.76 6.09
C GLY A 67 0.22 17.16 5.30
N SER A 68 1.17 16.25 5.15
CA SER A 68 2.48 16.50 4.54
C SER A 68 2.55 15.85 3.17
N GLN A 69 3.03 16.57 2.16
CA GLN A 69 3.14 16.02 0.81
C GLN A 69 4.16 14.88 0.77
N LEU A 70 3.87 13.84 -0.01
CA LEU A 70 4.82 12.76 -0.25
C LEU A 70 4.94 12.46 -1.75
N PRO A 71 6.06 12.80 -2.41
CA PRO A 71 6.38 12.25 -3.72
C PRO A 71 6.99 10.85 -3.58
N GLY A 72 6.68 9.96 -4.53
CA GLY A 72 7.22 8.61 -4.55
C GLY A 72 7.30 7.99 -5.94
N ALA A 73 7.86 6.79 -5.97
CA ALA A 73 8.00 5.98 -7.18
C ALA A 73 7.89 4.49 -6.86
N GLN A 74 7.32 3.74 -7.79
CA GLN A 74 7.25 2.29 -7.80
C GLN A 74 8.19 1.74 -8.86
N GLN A 75 8.84 0.62 -8.57
CA GLN A 75 9.56 -0.16 -9.57
C GLN A 75 8.60 -0.60 -10.67
N HIS A 76 9.10 -0.70 -11.90
CA HIS A 76 8.29 -1.09 -13.03
C HIS A 76 7.57 -2.43 -12.74
N PRO A 77 6.24 -2.52 -12.88
CA PRO A 77 5.49 -3.75 -12.55
C PRO A 77 5.96 -4.98 -13.32
N GLY A 78 6.56 -4.80 -14.50
CA GLY A 78 7.16 -5.87 -15.30
C GLY A 78 8.58 -6.29 -14.90
N ALA A 79 9.25 -5.56 -13.99
CA ALA A 79 10.63 -5.86 -13.61
C ALA A 79 10.74 -6.99 -12.58
N LYS A 80 9.72 -7.20 -11.74
CA LYS A 80 9.71 -8.20 -10.66
C LYS A 80 8.30 -8.70 -10.39
N ARG A 81 8.20 -9.92 -9.85
CA ARG A 81 6.93 -10.52 -9.39
C ARG A 81 6.23 -9.66 -8.31
N HIS A 82 7.03 -8.96 -7.51
CA HIS A 82 6.59 -8.06 -6.43
C HIS A 82 7.35 -6.73 -6.56
N PRO A 83 6.78 -5.70 -7.23
CA PRO A 83 7.44 -4.42 -7.36
C PRO A 83 7.53 -3.73 -5.99
N THR A 84 8.67 -3.14 -5.67
CA THR A 84 8.81 -2.29 -4.49
C THR A 84 8.46 -0.85 -4.82
N PHE A 85 8.04 -0.08 -3.82
CA PHE A 85 7.88 1.36 -3.95
C PHE A 85 8.49 2.09 -2.76
N GLY A 86 8.82 3.35 -2.98
CA GLY A 86 9.33 4.25 -1.96
C GLY A 86 8.80 5.66 -2.15
N PHE A 87 8.72 6.41 -1.07
CA PHE A 87 8.37 7.82 -1.08
C PHE A 87 9.14 8.58 0.00
N SER A 88 9.22 9.89 -0.18
CA SER A 88 9.77 10.84 0.80
C SER A 88 8.65 11.68 1.36
N VAL A 89 8.65 11.98 2.66
CA VAL A 89 7.67 12.89 3.27
C VAL A 89 8.27 14.29 3.42
N HIS A 90 7.57 15.29 2.90
CA HIS A 90 7.89 16.70 3.05
C HIS A 90 7.05 17.28 4.19
N TRP A 91 7.58 17.21 5.41
CA TRP A 91 6.90 17.62 6.64
C TRP A 91 6.64 19.13 6.67
N GLN A 92 5.37 19.54 6.73
CA GLN A 92 5.03 20.98 6.77
C GLN A 92 5.39 21.66 8.10
N PHE A 93 5.49 20.90 9.19
CA PHE A 93 5.71 21.44 10.54
C PHE A 93 7.19 21.46 10.97
N SER A 94 8.08 20.74 10.28
CA SER A 94 9.52 20.74 10.56
C SER A 94 10.30 21.34 9.38
N VAL A 95 10.73 22.59 9.50
CA VAL A 95 11.59 23.25 8.52
C VAL A 95 12.92 22.49 8.45
N GLY A 96 13.28 21.94 7.29
CA GLY A 96 14.60 21.35 7.03
C GLY A 96 14.72 19.82 7.14
N ASN A 97 13.77 19.11 7.75
CA ASN A 97 13.82 17.64 7.83
C ASN A 97 13.06 16.99 6.67
N ARG A 98 13.76 16.67 5.58
CA ARG A 98 13.32 15.64 4.62
C ARG A 98 13.78 14.28 5.15
N MET A 99 12.99 13.63 5.99
CA MET A 99 13.32 12.29 6.49
C MET A 99 12.10 11.39 6.44
N ASN A 100 12.16 10.42 5.54
CA ASN A 100 11.95 8.98 5.75
C ASN A 100 11.54 8.32 4.42
N LEU A 101 12.41 7.44 3.92
CA LEU A 101 12.12 6.52 2.82
C LEU A 101 11.33 5.33 3.40
N ALA A 102 10.02 5.30 3.19
CA ALA A 102 9.23 4.12 3.51
C ALA A 102 9.25 3.18 2.29
N ILE A 103 10.02 2.09 2.36
CA ILE A 103 10.01 1.04 1.35
C ILE A 103 8.94 0.03 1.74
N LYS A 104 7.98 -0.22 0.86
CA LYS A 104 6.99 -1.27 1.07
C LYS A 104 6.91 -2.15 -0.17
N LEU A 105 6.76 -3.45 0.06
CA LEU A 105 6.48 -4.40 -1.00
C LEU A 105 4.97 -4.44 -1.24
N CYS A 106 4.63 -4.49 -2.52
CA CYS A 106 3.43 -5.18 -2.97
C CYS A 106 3.68 -6.69 -2.84
#